data_AF-A0A1B9G8R6-F1
#
_entry.id   AF-A0A1B9G8R6-F1
#
_cell.length_a   1.000
_cell.length_b   1.000
_cell.length_c   1.000
_cell.angle_alpha   90.00
_cell.angle_beta   90.00
_cell.angle_gamma   90.00
#
_symmetry.space_group_name_H-M   'P 1'
#
loop_
_entity.id
_entity.type
_entity.pdbx_description
1 polymer ?
#
loop_
_entity_poly.entity_id
_entity_poly.type
_entity_poly.pdbx_seq_one_letter_code
_entity_poly.pdbx_strand_id
1 'polypeptide(L)'
;MAPSTKTATGSSNPKSENIPVKAVTHDSTQTIRAQSKKDKIKDKTGQDGGDRAGMSKEVVKAVLASPLTTTWPNIPKHFQTATLHALKELIPSEIADYHVSRARCHQREKRINRKIMRKDKNKKDQEVSDKDGEDEVMKGVNGALKEGDQAVRSKRNSSGPTSNEPATKKPRLDLSEAQDGSSTHKPTKPEILSHMVLGINEVLKSLESQIAELKIRLMIMSDALDGKITPTALAHRGKQKTNYQSHLLPTAPRSPSSSPEPELADQHGADEEQKPVSSSLEFIVVPLLSINPPSLVSSIPQYCATYNTLVYQHSQLTKICRTRLKATELDEVVGSEREEARVVPLGAVEKEIAELVGLRRVACLGIRHSHPSISILQKLLPKSVLHPPRHSITLPIPTSSLSIHDGNITHPVKETKTAKTPMAGVHYADLHIKGIRTKMPVDNTARKAKRMEEVRRKRVEAKLKKREMNGQRKTGEKEQKK
;
A
#
# COMPACT_ATOMS: atom_id res chain seq x y z
N MET A 1 21.35 49.91 -34.01
CA MET A 1 20.09 49.77 -34.79
C MET A 1 19.41 48.50 -34.33
N ALA A 2 18.35 48.62 -33.53
CA ALA A 2 17.63 47.49 -32.94
C ALA A 2 16.18 47.53 -33.43
N PRO A 3 15.59 46.41 -33.89
CA PRO A 3 14.20 46.40 -34.32
C PRO A 3 13.27 46.22 -33.13
N SER A 4 12.40 47.21 -32.94
CA SER A 4 11.27 47.19 -32.01
C SER A 4 10.11 46.45 -32.66
N THR A 5 9.77 45.26 -32.17
CA THR A 5 8.56 44.53 -32.56
C THR A 5 7.47 44.76 -31.52
N LYS A 6 6.45 45.53 -31.91
CA LYS A 6 5.20 45.73 -31.16
C LYS A 6 4.35 44.46 -31.24
N THR A 7 4.07 43.83 -30.10
CA THR A 7 3.11 42.73 -29.98
C THR A 7 1.73 43.26 -29.63
N ALA A 8 0.75 42.92 -30.47
CA ALA A 8 -0.65 43.26 -30.30
C ALA A 8 -1.31 42.32 -29.27
N THR A 9 -1.95 42.91 -28.26
CA THR A 9 -2.76 42.21 -27.25
C THR A 9 -4.18 41.99 -27.78
N GLY A 10 -4.42 40.83 -28.38
CA GLY A 10 -5.77 40.35 -28.71
C GLY A 10 -6.42 39.68 -27.50
N SER A 11 -7.30 40.40 -26.80
CA SER A 11 -8.17 39.85 -25.75
C SER A 11 -9.39 39.19 -26.40
N SER A 12 -9.37 37.86 -26.52
CA SER A 12 -10.54 37.07 -26.91
C SER A 12 -11.22 36.51 -25.65
N ASN A 13 -12.19 37.24 -25.12
CA ASN A 13 -13.13 36.73 -24.11
C ASN A 13 -14.02 35.65 -24.72
N PRO A 14 -14.06 34.41 -24.19
CA PRO A 14 -15.07 33.44 -24.58
C PRO A 14 -16.42 33.87 -24.00
N LYS A 15 -17.39 34.11 -24.89
CA LYS A 15 -18.81 34.30 -24.55
C LYS A 15 -19.30 33.08 -23.77
N SER A 16 -19.50 33.24 -22.46
CA SER A 16 -20.28 32.28 -21.66
C SER A 16 -21.75 32.42 -22.02
N GLU A 17 -22.30 31.42 -22.71
CA GLU A 17 -23.75 31.29 -22.87
C GLU A 17 -24.39 31.11 -21.48
N ASN A 18 -24.99 32.20 -20.99
CA ASN A 18 -25.86 32.18 -19.83
C ASN A 18 -27.12 31.39 -20.18
N ILE A 19 -27.15 30.11 -19.82
CA ILE A 19 -28.39 29.34 -19.73
C ILE A 19 -29.14 29.92 -18.52
N PRO A 20 -30.32 30.54 -18.69
CA PRO A 20 -31.11 31.03 -17.57
C PRO A 20 -31.63 29.82 -16.79
N VAL A 21 -30.96 29.52 -15.67
CA VAL A 21 -31.48 28.61 -14.65
C VAL A 21 -32.73 29.29 -14.07
N LYS A 22 -33.91 28.84 -14.52
CA LYS A 22 -35.19 29.20 -13.92
C LYS A 22 -35.13 28.83 -12.44
N ALA A 23 -34.95 29.84 -11.58
CA ALA A 23 -35.14 29.71 -10.15
C ALA A 23 -36.61 29.34 -9.90
N VAL A 24 -36.86 28.06 -9.67
CA VAL A 24 -38.14 27.60 -9.12
C VAL A 24 -38.17 28.08 -7.68
N THR A 25 -38.84 29.20 -7.45
CA THR A 25 -39.22 29.69 -6.13
C THR A 25 -40.13 28.64 -5.49
N HIS A 26 -39.55 27.75 -4.69
CA HIS A 26 -40.32 26.88 -3.81
C HIS A 26 -40.83 27.73 -2.65
N ASP A 27 -42.12 28.02 -2.70
CA ASP A 27 -42.90 28.66 -1.64
C ASP A 27 -42.80 27.79 -0.36
N SER A 28 -42.01 28.26 0.61
CA SER A 28 -41.56 27.51 1.79
C SER A 28 -42.60 27.47 2.92
N THR A 29 -43.86 27.79 2.65
CA THR A 29 -44.91 27.87 3.68
C THR A 29 -45.78 26.61 3.78
N GLN A 30 -45.58 25.60 2.92
CA GLN A 30 -46.31 24.34 3.04
C GLN A 30 -45.55 23.31 3.88
N THR A 31 -46.01 23.14 5.11
CA THR A 31 -45.54 22.09 6.02
C THR A 31 -45.67 20.70 5.38
N ILE A 32 -44.62 19.86 5.55
CA ILE A 32 -44.48 18.48 5.03
C ILE A 32 -45.71 17.59 5.34
N ARG A 33 -46.53 17.96 6.33
CA ARG A 33 -47.72 17.22 6.74
C ARG A 33 -48.93 17.38 5.81
N ALA A 34 -48.99 18.44 5.01
CA ALA A 34 -50.15 18.73 4.15
C ALA A 34 -50.10 18.04 2.78
N GLN A 35 -48.91 17.70 2.26
CA GLN A 35 -48.78 17.08 0.93
C GLN A 35 -49.09 15.58 0.91
N SER A 36 -49.04 14.89 2.06
CA SER A 36 -49.28 13.42 2.11
C SER A 36 -50.74 13.00 1.91
N LYS A 37 -51.70 13.93 1.93
CA LYS A 37 -53.14 13.60 1.74
C LYS A 37 -53.65 13.79 0.31
N LYS A 38 -52.94 14.54 -0.56
CA LYS A 38 -53.46 14.84 -1.92
C LYS A 38 -53.02 13.83 -2.98
N ASP A 39 -51.96 13.07 -2.74
CA ASP A 39 -51.44 12.07 -3.70
C ASP A 39 -52.20 10.73 -3.67
N LYS A 40 -53.15 10.53 -2.74
CA LYS A 40 -53.86 9.25 -2.60
C LYS A 40 -55.08 9.08 -3.52
N ILE A 41 -55.48 10.11 -4.27
CA ILE A 41 -56.76 10.11 -5.02
C ILE A 41 -56.56 9.97 -6.55
N LYS A 42 -55.36 10.20 -7.10
CA LYS A 42 -55.14 10.16 -8.57
C LYS A 42 -54.72 8.81 -9.17
N ASP A 43 -54.54 7.76 -8.37
CA ASP A 43 -54.01 6.46 -8.85
C ASP A 43 -55.09 5.46 -9.35
N LYS A 44 -56.34 5.89 -9.57
CA LYS A 44 -57.45 4.98 -9.97
C LYS A 44 -57.73 4.88 -11.46
N THR A 45 -57.09 5.67 -12.32
CA THR A 45 -57.29 5.59 -13.77
C THR A 45 -56.27 4.67 -14.45
N GLY A 46 -56.54 3.35 -14.38
CA GLY A 46 -56.50 2.38 -15.50
C GLY A 46 -55.35 2.26 -16.51
N GLN A 47 -54.23 2.99 -16.39
CA GLN A 47 -53.09 2.79 -17.30
C GLN A 47 -52.05 1.88 -16.66
N ASP A 48 -51.81 0.75 -17.33
CA ASP A 48 -50.76 -0.25 -17.13
C ASP A 48 -50.06 -0.24 -15.76
N GLY A 49 -50.36 -1.27 -14.96
CA GLY A 49 -49.66 -1.60 -13.72
C GLY A 49 -48.21 -2.02 -13.97
N GLY A 50 -47.40 -1.10 -14.51
CA GLY A 50 -45.98 -1.22 -14.68
C GLY A 50 -45.37 -1.62 -13.34
N ASP A 51 -44.54 -2.66 -13.38
CA ASP A 51 -43.95 -3.36 -12.26
C ASP A 51 -43.23 -2.40 -11.29
N ARG A 52 -43.99 -1.80 -10.36
CA ARG A 52 -43.50 -0.83 -9.34
C ARG A 52 -42.41 -1.46 -8.47
N ALA A 53 -42.38 -2.78 -8.35
CA ALA A 53 -41.34 -3.51 -7.64
C ALA A 53 -39.97 -3.47 -8.35
N GLY A 54 -39.94 -3.17 -9.65
CA GLY A 54 -38.73 -2.96 -10.45
C GLY A 54 -38.21 -1.52 -10.45
N MET A 55 -39.01 -0.54 -10.01
CA MET A 55 -38.63 0.87 -10.04
C MET A 55 -37.71 1.22 -8.86
N SER A 56 -36.55 1.79 -9.16
CA SER A 56 -35.62 2.35 -8.17
C SER A 56 -35.48 3.86 -8.36
N LYS A 57 -35.69 4.64 -7.29
CA LYS A 57 -35.41 6.07 -7.27
C LYS A 57 -33.92 6.30 -6.98
N GLU A 58 -33.29 7.20 -7.71
CA GLU A 58 -31.96 7.68 -7.36
C GLU A 58 -32.05 8.63 -6.16
N VAL A 59 -31.27 8.35 -5.12
CA VAL A 59 -31.18 9.15 -3.91
C VAL A 59 -29.72 9.54 -3.71
N VAL A 60 -29.46 10.84 -3.60
CA VAL A 60 -28.14 11.37 -3.27
C VAL A 60 -28.00 11.39 -1.74
N LYS A 61 -27.02 10.67 -1.21
CA LYS A 61 -26.65 10.69 0.21
C LYS A 61 -25.44 11.58 0.41
N ALA A 62 -25.52 12.55 1.31
CA ALA A 62 -24.37 13.33 1.73
C ALA A 62 -23.39 12.44 2.50
N VAL A 63 -22.13 12.45 2.10
CA VAL A 63 -21.03 11.74 2.76
C VAL A 63 -19.91 12.74 2.98
N LEU A 64 -19.47 12.85 4.22
CA LEU A 64 -18.33 13.70 4.57
C LEU A 64 -17.06 13.08 3.97
N ALA A 65 -16.41 13.78 3.06
CA ALA A 65 -15.08 13.41 2.61
C ALA A 65 -14.07 13.90 3.65
N SER A 66 -13.14 13.03 4.04
CA SER A 66 -12.09 13.43 4.98
C SER A 66 -11.24 14.54 4.35
N PRO A 67 -11.24 15.77 4.92
CA PRO A 67 -10.47 16.90 4.40
C PRO A 67 -8.95 16.72 4.67
N LEU A 68 -8.59 15.68 5.42
CA LEU A 68 -7.22 15.31 5.79
C LEU A 68 -6.59 14.32 4.81
N THR A 69 -7.31 13.98 3.73
CA THR A 69 -6.75 13.11 2.68
C THR A 69 -5.81 13.92 1.80
N THR A 70 -4.54 13.52 1.77
CA THR A 70 -3.57 14.13 0.86
C THR A 70 -3.88 13.70 -0.57
N THR A 71 -4.13 14.66 -1.46
CA THR A 71 -4.37 14.38 -2.88
C THR A 71 -3.06 14.04 -3.59
N TRP A 72 -3.15 13.25 -4.66
CA TRP A 72 -2.02 13.04 -5.56
C TRP A 72 -1.69 14.35 -6.28
N PRO A 73 -0.40 14.71 -6.45
CA PRO A 73 -0.04 15.88 -7.23
C PRO A 73 -0.41 15.67 -8.70
N ASN A 74 -0.91 16.71 -9.36
CA ASN A 74 -1.27 16.64 -10.77
C ASN A 74 -0.08 17.10 -11.63
N ILE A 75 0.60 16.15 -12.28
CA ILE A 75 1.76 16.42 -13.13
C ILE A 75 1.31 16.39 -14.61
N PRO A 76 1.55 17.47 -15.39
CA PRO A 76 1.29 17.47 -16.82
C PRO A 76 1.99 16.34 -17.57
N LYS A 77 1.34 15.82 -18.62
CA LYS A 77 1.83 14.64 -19.37
C LYS A 77 3.26 14.80 -19.91
N HIS A 78 3.64 15.98 -20.38
CA HIS A 78 4.99 16.23 -20.90
C HIS A 78 6.07 16.07 -19.82
N PHE A 79 5.80 16.48 -18.57
CA PHE A 79 6.71 16.23 -17.45
C PHE A 79 6.76 14.76 -17.06
N GLN A 80 5.64 14.02 -17.17
CA GLN A 80 5.66 12.57 -16.94
C GLN A 80 6.57 11.86 -17.96
N THR A 81 6.46 12.21 -19.25
CA THR A 81 7.33 11.68 -20.31
C THR A 81 8.79 12.09 -20.12
N ALA A 82 9.06 13.36 -19.82
CA ALA A 82 10.42 13.83 -19.56
C ALA A 82 11.04 13.15 -18.32
N THR A 83 10.24 12.90 -17.27
CA THR A 83 10.70 12.19 -16.08
C THR A 83 11.07 10.76 -16.43
N LEU A 84 10.26 10.09 -17.25
CA LEU A 84 10.55 8.74 -17.71
C LEU A 84 11.86 8.67 -18.51
N HIS A 85 12.15 9.68 -19.35
CA HIS A 85 13.44 9.79 -20.03
C HIS A 85 14.59 10.03 -19.05
N ALA A 86 14.42 10.94 -18.08
CA ALA A 86 15.42 11.19 -17.04
C ALA A 86 15.70 9.93 -16.20
N LEU A 87 14.70 9.08 -15.96
CA LEU A 87 14.89 7.80 -15.26
C LEU A 87 15.78 6.82 -16.04
N LYS A 88 15.81 6.88 -17.38
CA LYS A 88 16.73 6.06 -18.18
C LYS A 88 18.19 6.48 -18.01
N GLU A 89 18.43 7.76 -17.77
CA GLU A 89 19.75 8.30 -17.47
C GLU A 89 20.14 8.05 -16.00
N LEU A 90 19.16 8.10 -15.10
CA LEU A 90 19.35 7.88 -13.66
C LEU A 90 19.64 6.41 -13.32
N ILE A 91 19.10 5.46 -14.09
CA ILE A 91 19.16 4.01 -13.82
C ILE A 91 20.07 3.36 -14.88
N PRO A 92 21.36 3.13 -14.60
CA PRO A 92 22.25 2.43 -15.52
C PRO A 92 21.75 1.02 -15.85
N SER A 93 22.03 0.55 -17.06
CA SER A 93 21.68 -0.80 -17.52
C SER A 93 22.28 -1.91 -16.65
N GLU A 94 23.40 -1.63 -15.98
CA GLU A 94 24.06 -2.54 -15.04
C GLU A 94 23.15 -3.02 -13.89
N ILE A 95 22.18 -2.19 -13.48
CA ILE A 95 21.21 -2.55 -12.46
C ILE A 95 20.32 -3.70 -12.95
N ALA A 96 19.87 -3.62 -14.21
CA ALA A 96 19.05 -4.67 -14.81
C ALA A 96 19.83 -5.98 -14.91
N ASP A 97 21.07 -5.91 -15.39
CA ASP A 97 21.96 -7.06 -15.50
C ASP A 97 22.25 -7.69 -14.14
N TYR A 98 22.45 -6.87 -13.10
CA TYR A 98 22.60 -7.33 -11.73
C TYR A 98 21.36 -8.11 -11.24
N HIS A 99 20.16 -7.57 -11.40
CA HIS A 99 18.93 -8.23 -10.95
C HIS A 99 18.65 -9.53 -11.71
N VAL A 100 18.87 -9.55 -13.02
CA VAL A 100 18.75 -10.75 -13.84
C VAL A 100 19.77 -11.81 -13.44
N SER A 101 21.04 -11.42 -13.28
CA SER A 101 22.13 -12.32 -12.87
C SER A 101 21.90 -12.87 -11.47
N ARG A 102 21.51 -12.01 -10.52
CA ARG A 102 21.14 -12.41 -9.15
C ARG A 102 19.98 -13.42 -9.15
N ALA A 103 18.95 -13.17 -9.96
CA ALA A 103 17.82 -14.08 -10.08
C ALA A 103 18.23 -15.44 -10.66
N ARG A 104 19.11 -15.47 -11.67
CA ARG A 104 19.68 -16.69 -12.26
C ARG A 104 20.52 -17.47 -11.23
N CYS A 105 21.43 -16.80 -10.51
CA CYS A 105 22.24 -17.42 -9.46
C CYS A 105 21.36 -18.04 -8.38
N HIS A 106 20.35 -17.32 -7.89
CA HIS A 106 19.44 -17.83 -6.87
C HIS A 106 18.57 -18.99 -7.36
N GLN A 107 18.14 -19.00 -8.63
CA GLN A 107 17.46 -20.15 -9.21
C GLN A 107 18.38 -21.36 -9.35
N ARG A 108 19.65 -21.16 -9.73
CA ARG A 108 20.67 -22.21 -9.81
C ARG A 108 20.93 -22.80 -8.43
N GLU A 109 21.16 -21.96 -7.43
CA GLU A 109 21.34 -22.35 -6.02
C GLU A 109 20.14 -23.15 -5.50
N LYS A 110 18.91 -22.67 -5.73
CA LYS A 110 17.69 -23.43 -5.36
C LYS A 110 17.60 -24.79 -6.03
N ARG A 111 18.04 -24.93 -7.28
CA ARG A 111 18.06 -26.23 -7.98
C ARG A 111 19.11 -27.16 -7.37
N ILE A 112 20.29 -26.64 -7.04
CA ILE A 112 21.36 -27.41 -6.38
C ILE A 112 20.89 -27.88 -5.00
N ASN A 113 20.33 -26.99 -4.18
CA ASN A 113 19.81 -27.35 -2.85
C ASN A 113 18.71 -28.41 -2.92
N ARG A 114 17.84 -28.36 -3.93
CA ARG A 114 16.83 -29.41 -4.17
C ARG A 114 17.46 -30.74 -4.61
N LYS A 115 18.57 -30.73 -5.35
CA LYS A 115 19.30 -31.96 -5.71
C LYS A 115 19.97 -32.58 -4.47
N ILE A 116 20.62 -31.76 -3.63
CA ILE A 116 21.27 -32.20 -2.38
C ILE A 116 20.22 -32.82 -1.45
N MET A 117 19.13 -32.11 -1.17
CA MET A 117 18.03 -32.62 -0.32
C MET A 117 17.42 -33.94 -0.83
N ARG A 118 17.39 -34.16 -2.16
CA ARG A 118 16.93 -35.43 -2.74
C ARG A 118 17.95 -36.54 -2.59
N LYS A 119 19.25 -36.24 -2.73
CA LYS A 119 20.33 -37.20 -2.49
C LYS A 119 20.36 -37.62 -1.02
N ASP A 120 20.24 -36.67 -0.10
CA ASP A 120 20.23 -36.94 1.34
C ASP A 120 19.02 -37.79 1.75
N LYS A 121 17.85 -37.51 1.17
CA LYS A 121 16.66 -38.34 1.38
C LYS A 121 16.86 -39.76 0.87
N ASN A 122 17.35 -39.92 -0.36
CA ASN A 122 17.59 -41.25 -0.92
C ASN A 122 18.64 -42.03 -0.12
N LYS A 123 19.70 -41.36 0.37
CA LYS A 123 20.72 -41.99 1.22
C LYS A 123 20.11 -42.47 2.54
N LYS A 124 19.25 -41.65 3.16
CA LYS A 124 18.55 -42.03 4.39
C LYS A 124 17.59 -43.21 4.17
N ASP A 125 16.85 -43.22 3.06
CA ASP A 125 15.95 -44.32 2.73
C ASP A 125 16.74 -45.63 2.48
N GLN A 126 17.95 -45.54 1.91
CA GLN A 126 18.85 -46.68 1.70
C GLN A 126 19.49 -47.19 3.00
N GLU A 127 19.91 -46.29 3.90
CA GLU A 127 20.45 -46.68 5.22
C GLU A 127 19.41 -47.34 6.14
N VAL A 128 18.11 -47.06 5.94
CA VAL A 128 17.03 -47.75 6.66
C VAL A 128 16.76 -49.13 6.08
N SER A 129 16.78 -49.29 4.74
CA SER A 129 16.56 -50.61 4.13
C SER A 129 17.65 -51.64 4.42
N ASP A 130 18.90 -51.19 4.64
CA ASP A 130 20.02 -52.09 4.91
C ASP A 130 20.09 -52.54 6.38
N LYS A 131 19.29 -51.95 7.29
CA LYS A 131 19.27 -52.32 8.72
C LYS A 131 18.14 -53.26 9.14
N ASP A 132 17.11 -53.45 8.30
CA ASP A 132 15.98 -54.33 8.60
C ASP A 132 16.17 -55.78 8.06
N GLY A 133 17.39 -56.12 7.62
CA GLY A 133 17.70 -57.39 6.96
C GLY A 133 18.22 -58.54 7.83
N GLU A 134 18.55 -58.32 9.12
CA GLU A 134 19.25 -59.35 9.92
C GLU A 134 18.54 -59.82 11.21
N ASP A 135 17.36 -59.29 11.59
CA ASP A 135 16.69 -59.73 12.83
C ASP A 135 15.15 -59.75 12.72
N GLU A 136 14.58 -60.68 11.94
CA GLU A 136 13.24 -61.22 12.23
C GLU A 136 13.14 -62.70 11.84
N VAL A 137 13.66 -63.55 12.72
CA VAL A 137 13.11 -64.89 12.95
C VAL A 137 12.50 -64.91 14.35
N MET A 138 11.21 -65.25 14.42
CA MET A 138 10.39 -65.51 15.61
C MET A 138 9.95 -64.32 16.47
N LYS A 139 8.70 -63.88 16.27
CA LYS A 139 7.54 -64.31 17.08
C LYS A 139 6.25 -63.62 16.64
N GLY A 140 5.22 -64.43 16.36
CA GLY A 140 3.86 -63.93 16.30
C GLY A 140 3.33 -63.53 17.68
N VAL A 141 2.25 -62.74 17.68
CA VAL A 141 1.01 -62.91 18.47
C VAL A 141 0.20 -61.60 18.42
N ASN A 142 -1.00 -61.71 17.85
CA ASN A 142 -2.26 -61.00 18.12
C ASN A 142 -2.23 -59.60 18.77
N GLY A 143 -2.82 -58.61 18.08
CA GLY A 143 -3.13 -57.30 18.68
C GLY A 143 -4.12 -56.45 17.88
N ALA A 144 -5.39 -56.60 18.23
CA ALA A 144 -6.61 -55.87 17.87
C ALA A 144 -6.52 -54.39 17.39
N LEU A 145 -7.31 -54.11 16.34
CA LEU A 145 -8.23 -52.98 16.14
C LEU A 145 -7.89 -51.62 16.78
N LYS A 146 -7.63 -50.61 15.94
CA LYS A 146 -8.25 -49.27 16.10
C LYS A 146 -8.58 -48.63 14.75
N GLU A 147 -9.88 -48.37 14.59
CA GLU A 147 -10.47 -47.40 13.67
C GLU A 147 -9.96 -45.99 14.00
N GLY A 148 -9.74 -45.17 12.97
CA GLY A 148 -9.33 -43.77 13.16
C GLY A 148 -9.11 -43.01 11.86
N ASP A 149 -10.22 -42.53 11.28
CA ASP A 149 -10.35 -41.27 10.56
C ASP A 149 -9.50 -41.05 9.27
N GLN A 150 -10.04 -41.51 8.14
CA GLN A 150 -9.54 -41.18 6.81
C GLN A 150 -9.94 -39.75 6.39
N ALA A 151 -9.01 -38.80 6.56
CA ALA A 151 -9.04 -37.55 5.82
C ALA A 151 -8.66 -37.82 4.34
N VAL A 152 -9.69 -37.92 3.49
CA VAL A 152 -9.61 -38.06 2.03
C VAL A 152 -8.83 -36.89 1.42
N ARG A 153 -7.52 -37.07 1.22
CA ARG A 153 -6.74 -36.27 0.27
C ARG A 153 -6.93 -36.87 -1.12
N SER A 154 -7.80 -36.26 -1.91
CA SER A 154 -8.02 -36.59 -3.32
C SER A 154 -6.73 -36.44 -4.13
N LYS A 155 -6.02 -37.55 -4.31
CA LYS A 155 -4.97 -37.73 -5.32
C LYS A 155 -5.67 -37.68 -6.69
N ARG A 156 -5.57 -36.55 -7.40
CA ARG A 156 -5.94 -36.47 -8.82
C ARG A 156 -4.96 -37.33 -9.61
N ASN A 157 -5.33 -38.58 -9.84
CA ASN A 157 -4.76 -39.41 -10.88
C ASN A 157 -5.32 -38.89 -12.22
N SER A 158 -4.52 -38.11 -12.95
CA SER A 158 -4.78 -37.81 -14.35
C SER A 158 -4.30 -39.00 -15.19
N SER A 159 -5.18 -39.98 -15.38
CA SER A 159 -5.03 -41.01 -16.40
C SER A 159 -5.34 -40.40 -17.77
N GLY A 160 -4.30 -40.06 -18.52
CA GLY A 160 -4.39 -39.79 -19.96
C GLY A 160 -4.27 -41.09 -20.75
N PRO A 161 -4.91 -41.19 -21.94
CA PRO A 161 -4.98 -42.41 -22.72
C PRO A 161 -3.62 -42.77 -23.33
N THR A 162 -3.32 -44.05 -23.24
CA THR A 162 -2.16 -44.75 -23.79
C THR A 162 -2.20 -44.75 -25.32
N SER A 163 -1.34 -43.97 -25.96
CA SER A 163 -0.88 -44.24 -27.33
C SER A 163 0.42 -45.06 -27.24
N ASN A 164 0.33 -46.33 -27.62
CA ASN A 164 1.46 -47.23 -27.77
C ASN A 164 2.28 -46.82 -28.99
N GLU A 165 3.31 -46.00 -28.79
CA GLU A 165 4.43 -45.87 -29.72
C GLU A 165 5.74 -46.15 -28.96
N PRO A 166 6.63 -47.03 -29.49
CA PRO A 166 7.90 -47.35 -28.85
C PRO A 166 8.85 -46.16 -29.00
N ALA A 167 8.79 -45.22 -28.06
CA ALA A 167 9.74 -44.12 -27.95
C ALA A 167 11.13 -44.70 -27.64
N THR A 168 12.00 -44.70 -28.66
CA THR A 168 13.42 -44.97 -28.55
C THR A 168 14.00 -44.15 -27.39
N LYS A 169 14.50 -44.85 -26.36
CA LYS A 169 15.22 -44.28 -25.23
C LYS A 169 16.46 -43.56 -25.78
N LYS A 170 16.34 -42.27 -26.11
CA LYS A 170 17.52 -41.42 -26.32
C LYS A 170 18.31 -41.45 -25.01
N PRO A 171 19.56 -41.93 -25.01
CA PRO A 171 20.39 -41.89 -23.82
C PRO A 171 20.43 -40.43 -23.38
N ARG A 172 19.92 -40.19 -22.18
CA ARG A 172 20.03 -38.91 -21.49
C ARG A 172 21.52 -38.72 -21.27
N LEU A 173 22.16 -38.03 -22.22
CA LEU A 173 23.53 -37.56 -22.10
C LEU A 173 23.64 -36.93 -20.72
N ASP A 174 24.32 -37.65 -19.83
CA ASP A 174 24.88 -37.09 -18.62
C ASP A 174 25.78 -35.96 -19.10
N LEU A 175 25.25 -34.74 -19.07
CA LEU A 175 26.05 -33.52 -19.04
C LEU A 175 26.91 -33.67 -17.78
N SER A 176 28.06 -34.32 -17.94
CA SER A 176 29.23 -34.08 -17.13
C SER A 176 29.37 -32.57 -17.06
N GLU A 177 29.04 -32.05 -15.87
CA GLU A 177 29.18 -30.67 -15.49
C GLU A 177 30.66 -30.32 -15.76
N ALA A 178 30.93 -29.77 -16.95
CA ALA A 178 32.22 -29.20 -17.26
C ALA A 178 32.55 -28.27 -16.10
N GLN A 179 33.59 -28.65 -15.35
CA GLN A 179 34.30 -27.81 -14.41
C GLN A 179 34.96 -26.68 -15.20
N ASP A 180 34.17 -25.84 -15.86
CA ASP A 180 34.62 -24.51 -16.21
C ASP A 180 34.78 -23.79 -14.88
N GLY A 181 36.03 -23.67 -14.45
CA GLY A 181 36.50 -22.99 -13.24
C GLY A 181 36.18 -21.49 -13.21
N SER A 182 35.11 -21.03 -13.85
CA SER A 182 34.48 -19.77 -13.49
C SER A 182 33.88 -19.98 -12.10
N SER A 183 34.66 -19.64 -11.07
CA SER A 183 34.15 -19.45 -9.72
C SER A 183 32.80 -18.75 -9.82
N THR A 184 31.77 -19.35 -9.24
CA THR A 184 30.41 -18.82 -9.26
C THR A 184 30.35 -17.58 -8.36
N HIS A 185 31.03 -16.50 -8.77
CA HIS A 185 31.01 -15.25 -8.06
C HIS A 185 29.57 -14.74 -8.08
N LYS A 186 29.03 -14.55 -6.88
CA LYS A 186 27.78 -13.81 -6.72
C LYS A 186 28.01 -12.44 -7.36
N PRO A 187 27.11 -11.97 -8.23
CA PRO A 187 27.30 -10.67 -8.86
C PRO A 187 27.45 -9.60 -7.76
N THR A 188 28.47 -8.75 -7.88
CA THR A 188 28.71 -7.64 -6.96
C THR A 188 27.56 -6.64 -7.09
N LYS A 189 27.06 -6.13 -5.96
CA LYS A 189 25.95 -5.18 -5.94
C LYS A 189 26.43 -3.81 -6.46
N PRO A 190 25.83 -3.24 -7.51
CA PRO A 190 26.14 -1.88 -7.94
C PRO A 190 25.92 -0.87 -6.82
N GLU A 191 26.84 0.08 -6.65
CA GLU A 191 26.77 1.12 -5.62
C GLU A 191 25.49 1.96 -5.75
N ILE A 192 25.06 2.22 -6.98
CA ILE A 192 23.85 2.99 -7.29
C ILE A 192 22.56 2.40 -6.68
N LEU A 193 22.52 1.08 -6.46
CA LEU A 193 21.39 0.42 -5.77
C LEU A 193 21.30 0.80 -4.29
N SER A 194 22.35 1.35 -3.67
CA SER A 194 22.29 1.89 -2.31
C SER A 194 21.52 3.21 -2.24
N HIS A 195 21.47 3.95 -3.36
CA HIS A 195 20.79 5.23 -3.50
C HIS A 195 19.32 5.11 -3.95
N MET A 196 18.85 3.89 -4.19
CA MET A 196 17.51 3.58 -4.68
C MET A 196 16.75 2.64 -3.73
N VAL A 197 15.43 2.78 -3.68
CA VAL A 197 14.54 1.93 -2.89
C VAL A 197 13.45 1.40 -3.80
N LEU A 198 13.40 0.08 -3.98
CA LEU A 198 12.51 -0.58 -4.94
C LEU A 198 11.36 -1.29 -4.21
N GLY A 199 10.12 -0.96 -4.57
CA GLY A 199 8.92 -1.60 -4.06
C GLY A 199 8.19 -0.80 -2.98
N ILE A 200 6.87 -1.03 -2.88
CA ILE A 200 5.97 -0.26 -2.01
C ILE A 200 6.38 -0.37 -0.55
N ASN A 201 6.57 -1.60 -0.05
CA ASN A 201 6.88 -1.83 1.37
C ASN A 201 8.22 -1.25 1.78
N GLU A 202 9.23 -1.32 0.92
CA GLU A 202 10.56 -0.79 1.24
C GLU A 202 10.56 0.74 1.24
N VAL A 203 9.83 1.37 0.32
CA VAL A 203 9.62 2.83 0.34
C VAL A 203 8.87 3.26 1.58
N LEU A 204 7.80 2.56 1.97
CA LEU A 204 7.04 2.87 3.18
C LEU A 204 7.88 2.70 4.45
N LYS A 205 8.61 1.59 4.60
CA LYS A 205 9.55 1.38 5.73
C LYS A 205 10.60 2.48 5.79
N SER A 206 11.13 2.91 4.63
CA SER A 206 12.12 3.98 4.58
C SER A 206 11.52 5.32 5.01
N LEU A 207 10.29 5.65 4.59
CA LEU A 207 9.57 6.84 5.05
C LEU A 207 9.25 6.77 6.56
N GLU A 208 8.78 5.63 7.05
CA GLU A 208 8.49 5.40 8.48
C GLU A 208 9.75 5.60 9.33
N SER A 209 10.87 5.03 8.90
CA SER A 209 12.17 5.23 9.55
C SER A 209 12.57 6.71 9.58
N GLN A 210 12.44 7.41 8.46
CA GLN A 210 12.76 8.84 8.36
C GLN A 210 11.85 9.70 9.24
N ILE A 211 10.55 9.38 9.31
CA ILE A 211 9.57 10.03 10.19
C ILE A 211 9.92 9.80 11.66
N ALA A 212 10.23 8.56 12.05
CA ALA A 212 10.59 8.23 13.42
C ALA A 212 11.85 8.96 13.87
N GLU A 213 12.89 8.95 13.04
CA GLU A 213 14.14 9.67 13.28
C GLU A 213 13.90 11.18 13.44
N LEU A 214 13.08 11.77 12.57
CA LEU A 214 12.78 13.19 12.62
C LEU A 214 11.95 13.57 13.86
N LYS A 215 11.01 12.72 14.29
CA LYS A 215 10.28 12.90 15.55
C LYS A 215 11.22 12.89 16.76
N ILE A 216 12.14 11.93 16.82
CA ILE A 216 13.15 11.87 17.87
C ILE A 216 14.01 13.14 17.84
N ARG A 217 14.39 13.61 16.65
CA ARG A 217 15.19 14.83 16.51
C ARG A 217 14.46 16.07 17.00
N LEU A 218 13.19 16.23 16.63
CA LEU A 218 12.34 17.33 17.11
C LEU A 218 12.19 17.32 18.64
N MET A 219 12.05 16.14 19.25
CA MET A 219 12.00 15.99 20.70
C MET A 219 13.31 16.46 21.35
N ILE A 220 14.46 16.03 20.81
CA ILE A 220 15.79 16.47 21.29
C ILE A 220 15.94 17.99 21.17
N MET A 221 15.51 18.58 20.05
CA MET A 221 15.55 20.04 19.86
C MET A 221 14.68 20.77 20.90
N SER A 222 13.49 20.24 21.19
CA SER A 222 12.60 20.80 22.21
C SER A 222 13.21 20.74 23.61
N ASP A 223 13.78 19.59 23.99
CA ASP A 223 14.42 19.40 25.31
C ASP A 223 15.67 20.29 25.47
N ALA A 224 16.42 20.53 24.39
CA ALA A 224 17.55 21.46 24.38
C ALA A 224 17.09 22.91 24.59
N LEU A 225 15.96 23.31 23.99
CA LEU A 225 15.38 24.64 24.17
C LEU A 225 14.84 24.89 25.58
N ASP A 226 14.39 23.82 26.25
CA ASP A 226 13.96 23.86 27.66
C ASP A 226 15.14 23.93 28.65
N GLY A 227 16.39 23.85 28.18
CA GLY A 227 17.59 23.80 29.02
C GLY A 227 17.72 22.51 29.84
N LYS A 228 16.95 21.46 29.51
CA LYS A 228 16.93 20.18 30.22
C LYS A 228 18.04 19.23 29.75
N ILE A 229 18.60 19.44 28.57
CA ILE A 229 19.71 18.61 28.06
C ILE A 229 21.02 19.19 28.55
N THR A 230 21.70 18.47 29.44
CA THR A 230 23.14 18.66 29.65
C THR A 230 23.92 18.03 28.49
N PRO A 231 24.84 18.75 27.83
CA PRO A 231 25.55 18.28 26.63
C PRO A 231 26.31 16.95 26.81
N THR A 232 26.65 16.58 28.04
CA THR A 232 27.25 15.27 28.38
C THR A 232 26.36 14.07 28.08
N ALA A 233 25.03 14.20 28.10
CA ALA A 233 24.12 13.08 27.84
C ALA A 233 24.05 12.69 26.34
N LEU A 234 24.31 13.64 25.42
CA LEU A 234 24.30 13.38 23.98
C LEU A 234 25.59 12.68 23.51
N ALA A 235 26.75 13.07 24.05
CA ALA A 235 28.05 12.51 23.68
C ALA A 235 28.19 11.00 24.03
N HIS A 236 27.56 10.54 25.12
CA HIS A 236 27.54 9.10 25.46
C HIS A 236 26.52 8.29 24.65
N ARG A 237 25.56 8.93 24.00
CA ARG A 237 24.53 8.27 23.19
C ARG A 237 25.04 7.82 21.82
N GLY A 238 26.09 8.45 21.29
CA GLY A 238 26.65 8.14 19.96
C GLY A 238 27.45 6.83 19.88
N LYS A 239 27.91 6.28 21.01
CA LYS A 239 28.73 5.05 21.03
C LYS A 239 27.96 3.75 21.31
N GLN A 240 26.68 3.83 21.70
CA GLN A 240 25.83 2.64 21.92
C GLN A 240 24.79 2.51 20.81
N LYS A 241 25.19 1.94 19.67
CA LYS A 241 24.36 1.92 18.45
C LYS A 241 23.29 0.81 18.40
N THR A 242 23.14 -0.05 19.40
CA THR A 242 22.27 -1.24 19.27
C THR A 242 21.57 -1.67 20.56
N ASN A 243 20.84 -0.77 21.22
CA ASN A 243 19.62 -1.18 21.93
C ASN A 243 18.83 0.05 22.37
N TYR A 244 18.04 0.60 21.45
CA TYR A 244 16.99 1.55 21.81
C TYR A 244 15.84 0.77 22.50
N GLN A 245 16.08 0.22 23.69
CA GLN A 245 14.98 0.07 24.64
C GLN A 245 14.66 1.47 25.17
N SER A 246 13.62 2.02 24.58
CA SER A 246 12.96 3.27 24.92
C SER A 246 12.53 3.29 26.40
N HIS A 247 13.42 3.71 27.31
CA HIS A 247 13.04 4.10 28.67
C HIS A 247 12.37 5.49 28.73
N LEU A 248 12.18 6.15 27.59
CA LEU A 248 11.56 7.50 27.50
C LEU A 248 10.03 7.49 27.50
N LEU A 249 9.41 6.32 27.62
CA LEU A 249 8.01 6.19 27.98
C LEU A 249 7.94 5.21 29.15
N PRO A 250 7.20 5.49 30.24
CA PRO A 250 6.85 4.48 31.23
C PRO A 250 5.89 3.48 30.57
N THR A 251 6.40 2.61 29.70
CA THR A 251 5.65 1.48 29.17
C THR A 251 5.53 0.45 30.29
N ALA A 252 4.30 -0.01 30.51
CA ALA A 252 3.93 -1.04 31.46
C ALA A 252 4.95 -2.21 31.51
N PRO A 253 5.16 -2.82 32.69
CA PRO A 253 6.15 -3.87 32.89
C PRO A 253 5.99 -4.99 31.85
N ARG A 254 7.05 -5.23 31.08
CA ARG A 254 7.10 -6.32 30.10
C ARG A 254 6.97 -7.65 30.84
N SER A 255 6.01 -8.45 30.44
CA SER A 255 5.84 -9.83 30.93
C SER A 255 7.09 -10.65 30.59
N PRO A 256 7.58 -11.50 31.52
CA PRO A 256 8.71 -12.38 31.25
C PRO A 256 8.28 -13.47 30.26
N SER A 257 8.70 -13.36 29.01
CA SER A 257 8.60 -14.45 28.03
C SER A 257 10.00 -15.02 27.79
N SER A 258 10.27 -16.13 28.47
CA SER A 258 11.44 -16.97 28.27
C SER A 258 11.14 -17.97 27.15
N SER A 259 11.63 -17.69 25.94
CA SER A 259 11.79 -18.71 24.90
C SER A 259 13.24 -18.70 24.43
N PRO A 260 14.04 -19.73 24.77
CA PRO A 260 15.40 -19.86 24.28
C PRO A 260 15.36 -20.31 22.82
N GLU A 261 15.56 -19.37 21.90
CA GLU A 261 15.85 -19.67 20.49
C GLU A 261 17.35 -19.98 20.38
N PRO A 262 17.75 -21.11 19.75
CA PRO A 262 19.17 -21.49 19.67
C PRO A 262 19.92 -20.54 18.73
N GLU A 263 20.76 -19.69 19.31
CA GLU A 263 21.77 -18.91 18.58
C GLU A 263 22.80 -19.86 17.95
N LEU A 264 22.70 -20.05 16.64
CA LEU A 264 23.81 -20.59 15.86
C LEU A 264 24.88 -19.49 15.78
N ALA A 265 25.92 -19.66 16.60
CA ALA A 265 27.08 -18.80 16.65
C ALA A 265 27.94 -18.93 15.38
N ASP A 266 27.59 -18.19 14.32
CA ASP A 266 28.52 -17.89 13.23
C ASP A 266 29.51 -16.82 13.72
N GLN A 267 30.61 -17.29 14.31
CA GLN A 267 31.77 -16.47 14.70
C GLN A 267 32.61 -16.10 13.48
N HIS A 268 32.08 -15.24 12.60
CA HIS A 268 32.92 -14.46 11.67
C HIS A 268 33.05 -13.04 12.22
N GLY A 269 34.05 -12.85 13.07
CA GLY A 269 34.55 -11.54 13.46
C GLY A 269 35.37 -10.87 12.33
N ALA A 270 35.53 -9.55 12.46
CA ALA A 270 36.31 -8.64 11.62
C ALA A 270 35.65 -8.20 10.31
N ASP A 271 34.59 -7.41 10.44
CA ASP A 271 34.55 -6.01 9.99
C ASP A 271 33.11 -5.54 10.21
N GLU A 272 32.86 -4.79 11.29
CA GLU A 272 31.60 -4.03 11.44
C GLU A 272 31.58 -2.95 10.36
N GLU A 273 31.22 -3.37 9.15
CA GLU A 273 31.01 -2.54 7.99
C GLU A 273 29.96 -1.50 8.39
N GLN A 274 30.43 -0.27 8.67
CA GLN A 274 29.63 0.81 9.20
C GLN A 274 28.41 0.99 8.31
N LYS A 275 27.24 0.52 8.78
CA LYS A 275 26.00 0.58 8.02
C LYS A 275 25.82 2.02 7.53
N PRO A 276 25.90 2.28 6.21
CA PRO A 276 25.99 3.63 5.70
C PRO A 276 24.77 4.41 6.16
N VAL A 277 25.00 5.62 6.69
CA VAL A 277 23.93 6.51 7.14
C VAL A 277 23.01 6.72 5.96
N SER A 278 21.81 6.15 6.06
CA SER A 278 20.97 6.02 4.89
C SER A 278 20.35 7.39 4.60
N SER A 279 20.73 8.00 3.49
CA SER A 279 20.23 9.31 3.06
C SER A 279 18.70 9.30 2.90
N SER A 280 18.07 10.46 3.12
CA SER A 280 16.63 10.63 3.02
C SER A 280 16.11 10.43 1.59
N LEU A 281 14.84 10.05 1.48
CA LEU A 281 14.15 9.91 0.19
C LEU A 281 13.74 11.30 -0.31
N GLU A 282 14.19 11.67 -1.49
CA GLU A 282 13.86 12.97 -2.09
C GLU A 282 12.73 12.84 -3.12
N PHE A 283 12.79 11.83 -3.99
CA PHE A 283 11.75 11.58 -5.00
C PHE A 283 11.18 10.18 -4.86
N ILE A 284 9.86 10.06 -4.97
CA ILE A 284 9.13 8.78 -4.98
C ILE A 284 8.29 8.72 -6.23
N VAL A 285 8.68 7.86 -7.17
CA VAL A 285 8.04 7.66 -8.46
C VAL A 285 7.03 6.51 -8.36
N VAL A 286 5.79 6.76 -8.78
CA VAL A 286 4.69 5.78 -8.71
C VAL A 286 3.95 5.70 -10.05
N PRO A 287 3.97 4.57 -10.79
CA PRO A 287 3.19 4.35 -12.00
C PRO A 287 1.71 4.08 -11.68
N LEU A 288 0.98 5.12 -11.24
CA LEU A 288 -0.33 5.07 -10.61
C LEU A 288 -1.38 4.28 -11.43
N LEU A 289 -1.38 4.42 -12.76
CA LEU A 289 -2.37 3.77 -13.64
C LEU A 289 -2.08 2.29 -13.92
N SER A 290 -0.89 1.79 -13.56
CA SER A 290 -0.51 0.39 -13.79
C SER A 290 -0.84 -0.52 -12.61
N ILE A 291 -1.06 0.04 -11.43
CA ILE A 291 -1.21 -0.69 -10.18
C ILE A 291 -2.69 -1.01 -9.92
N ASN A 292 -3.01 -2.30 -9.83
CA ASN A 292 -4.35 -2.78 -9.51
C ASN A 292 -4.31 -3.66 -8.24
N PRO A 293 -4.98 -3.28 -7.13
CA PRO A 293 -5.79 -2.07 -6.96
C PRO A 293 -4.94 -0.82 -6.61
N PRO A 294 -5.41 0.40 -6.95
CA PRO A 294 -4.70 1.65 -6.64
C PRO A 294 -4.63 1.96 -5.13
N SER A 295 -5.45 1.28 -4.32
CA SER A 295 -5.43 1.39 -2.85
C SER A 295 -4.13 0.88 -2.22
N LEU A 296 -3.31 0.10 -2.96
CA LEU A 296 -2.00 -0.34 -2.47
C LEU A 296 -1.00 0.81 -2.31
N VAL A 297 -1.16 1.89 -3.07
CA VAL A 297 -0.25 3.05 -3.07
C VAL A 297 -0.89 4.31 -2.53
N SER A 298 -2.19 4.31 -2.19
CA SER A 298 -2.91 5.51 -1.75
C SER A 298 -2.40 6.11 -0.46
N SER A 299 -1.65 5.37 0.36
CA SER A 299 -1.03 5.87 1.59
C SER A 299 0.26 6.66 1.36
N ILE A 300 0.94 6.48 0.22
CA ILE A 300 2.26 7.09 -0.04
C ILE A 300 2.21 8.63 0.08
N PRO A 301 1.25 9.35 -0.54
CA PRO A 301 1.15 10.80 -0.37
C PRO A 301 0.95 11.22 1.09
N GLN A 302 0.20 10.42 1.88
CA GLN A 302 -0.07 10.71 3.30
C GLN A 302 1.20 10.58 4.16
N TYR A 303 2.02 9.57 3.91
CA TYR A 303 3.32 9.41 4.58
C TYR A 303 4.27 10.55 4.20
N CYS A 304 4.32 10.91 2.91
CA CYS A 304 5.14 12.03 2.44
C CYS A 304 4.68 13.36 3.06
N ALA A 305 3.38 13.62 3.12
CA ALA A 305 2.82 14.79 3.78
C ALA A 305 3.19 14.85 5.26
N THR A 306 3.17 13.71 5.95
CA THR A 306 3.57 13.63 7.37
C THR A 306 5.06 13.93 7.53
N TYR A 307 5.91 13.34 6.69
CA TYR A 307 7.34 13.61 6.68
C TYR A 307 7.63 15.09 6.40
N ASN A 308 7.06 15.66 5.34
CA ASN A 308 7.26 17.05 4.94
C ASN A 308 6.77 18.04 6.00
N THR A 309 5.70 17.72 6.72
CA THR A 309 5.22 18.53 7.85
C THR A 309 6.27 18.57 8.96
N LEU A 310 6.87 17.42 9.30
CA LEU A 310 7.92 17.35 10.30
C LEU A 310 9.21 18.04 9.83
N VAL A 311 9.53 17.98 8.53
CA VAL A 311 10.69 18.70 7.95
C VAL A 311 10.47 20.21 8.07
N TYR A 312 9.26 20.69 7.80
CA TYR A 312 8.91 22.09 8.00
C TYR A 312 9.04 22.51 9.48
N GLN A 313 8.51 21.71 10.41
CA GLN A 313 8.64 21.98 11.85
C GLN A 313 10.10 21.98 12.30
N HIS A 314 10.91 21.04 11.78
CA HIS A 314 12.34 20.97 12.04
C HIS A 314 13.03 22.25 11.57
N SER A 315 12.77 22.70 10.35
CA SER A 315 13.30 23.97 9.82
C SER A 315 12.94 25.19 10.67
N GLN A 316 11.69 25.28 11.18
CA GLN A 316 11.29 26.38 12.06
C GLN A 316 11.98 26.32 13.42
N LEU A 317 12.04 25.13 14.03
CA LEU A 317 12.74 24.95 15.30
C LEU A 317 14.24 25.17 15.15
N THR A 318 14.85 24.82 14.02
CA THR A 318 16.26 25.12 13.73
C THR A 318 16.53 26.62 13.78
N LYS A 319 15.63 27.45 13.25
CA LYS A 319 15.77 28.92 13.33
C LYS A 319 15.73 29.39 14.79
N ILE A 320 14.84 28.83 15.61
CA ILE A 320 14.74 29.17 17.03
C ILE A 320 16.00 28.69 17.79
N CYS A 321 16.43 27.45 17.58
CA CYS A 321 17.66 26.89 18.15
C CYS A 321 18.89 27.75 17.79
N ARG A 322 19.01 28.23 16.55
CA ARG A 322 20.10 29.14 16.13
C ARG A 322 20.16 30.44 16.95
N THR A 323 19.03 30.92 17.46
CA THR A 323 18.98 32.15 18.28
C THR A 323 19.25 31.90 19.77
N ARG A 324 19.13 30.66 20.25
CA ARG A 324 19.15 30.33 21.68
C ARG A 324 20.31 29.44 22.11
N LEU A 325 20.85 28.62 21.22
CA LEU A 325 21.93 27.68 21.50
C LEU A 325 23.26 28.19 20.96
N LYS A 326 24.37 27.71 21.54
CA LYS A 326 25.72 28.00 21.04
C LYS A 326 25.98 27.23 19.75
N ALA A 327 26.83 27.78 18.87
CA ALA A 327 27.14 27.17 17.58
C ALA A 327 27.70 25.74 17.69
N THR A 328 28.48 25.44 18.74
CA THR A 328 29.05 24.10 18.99
C THR A 328 27.99 23.04 19.31
N GLU A 329 26.92 23.43 20.02
CA GLU A 329 25.82 22.53 20.40
C GLU A 329 24.79 22.41 19.28
N LEU A 330 24.72 23.42 18.40
CA LEU A 330 23.73 23.51 17.35
C LEU A 330 23.82 22.34 16.37
N ASP A 331 25.01 21.99 15.91
CA ASP A 331 25.19 20.91 14.92
C ASP A 331 24.81 19.55 15.52
N GLU A 332 25.15 19.33 16.80
CA GLU A 332 24.80 18.12 17.54
C GLU A 332 23.30 18.00 17.84
N VAL A 333 22.57 19.11 17.97
CA VAL A 333 21.13 19.15 18.30
C VAL A 333 20.22 19.28 17.07
N VAL A 334 20.66 19.95 16.01
CA VAL A 334 19.88 20.14 14.77
C VAL A 334 20.11 19.00 13.79
N GLY A 335 21.37 18.66 13.53
CA GLY A 335 21.77 17.56 12.64
C GLY A 335 21.81 18.01 11.19
N SER A 336 21.89 17.05 10.27
CA SER A 336 21.88 17.36 8.84
C SER A 336 20.56 18.00 8.40
N GLU A 337 20.65 18.94 7.47
CA GLU A 337 19.50 19.50 6.80
C GLU A 337 18.75 18.39 6.05
N ARG A 338 17.42 18.41 6.13
CA ARG A 338 16.56 17.42 5.49
C ARG A 338 15.75 18.09 4.40
N GLU A 339 15.71 17.44 3.24
CA GLU A 339 14.89 17.89 2.13
C GLU A 339 13.49 17.26 2.17
N GLU A 340 12.53 17.96 1.60
CA GLU A 340 11.14 17.48 1.48
C GLU A 340 11.02 16.40 0.40
N ALA A 341 10.30 15.33 0.72
CA ALA A 341 10.02 14.24 -0.21
C ALA A 341 8.92 14.64 -1.21
N ARG A 342 9.16 14.40 -2.50
CA ARG A 342 8.23 14.68 -3.60
C ARG A 342 7.72 13.38 -4.21
N VAL A 343 6.41 13.33 -4.45
CA VAL A 343 5.76 12.17 -5.07
C VAL A 343 5.51 12.48 -6.54
N VAL A 344 6.01 11.62 -7.43
CA VAL A 344 5.90 11.76 -8.89
C VAL A 344 4.94 10.70 -9.42
N PRO A 345 3.63 10.99 -9.57
CA PRO A 345 2.71 10.08 -10.22
C PRO A 345 2.98 10.05 -11.72
N LEU A 346 3.25 8.85 -12.22
CA LEU A 346 3.35 8.56 -13.64
C LEU A 346 2.13 7.76 -14.11
N GLY A 347 1.88 7.78 -15.42
CA GLY A 347 0.81 7.02 -16.06
C GLY A 347 1.05 5.50 -16.09
N ALA A 348 0.64 4.87 -17.20
CA ALA A 348 0.73 3.43 -17.39
C ALA A 348 2.14 2.96 -17.83
N VAL A 349 3.17 3.28 -17.02
CA VAL A 349 4.60 3.09 -17.36
C VAL A 349 5.32 2.06 -16.48
N GLU A 350 4.58 1.23 -15.71
CA GLU A 350 5.20 0.21 -14.83
C GLU A 350 6.12 -0.72 -15.61
N LYS A 351 5.70 -1.16 -16.81
CA LYS A 351 6.46 -2.11 -17.62
C LYS A 351 7.82 -1.53 -18.03
N GLU A 352 7.84 -0.27 -18.47
CA GLU A 352 9.08 0.40 -18.87
C GLU A 352 10.04 0.57 -17.69
N ILE A 353 9.54 0.98 -16.52
CA ILE A 353 10.37 1.11 -15.31
C ILE A 353 10.87 -0.27 -14.86
N ALA A 354 10.04 -1.31 -14.95
CA ALA A 354 10.41 -2.66 -14.58
C ALA A 354 11.52 -3.22 -15.51
N GLU A 355 11.43 -2.95 -16.81
CA GLU A 355 12.45 -3.29 -17.80
C GLU A 355 13.78 -2.57 -17.52
N LEU A 356 13.76 -1.27 -17.20
CA LEU A 356 14.95 -0.49 -16.85
C LEU A 356 15.70 -1.04 -15.62
N VAL A 357 14.96 -1.54 -14.64
CA VAL A 357 15.53 -2.11 -13.40
C VAL A 357 15.82 -3.61 -13.53
N GLY A 358 15.40 -4.27 -14.63
CA GLY A 358 15.54 -5.72 -14.80
C GLY A 358 14.68 -6.54 -13.83
N LEU A 359 13.55 -5.99 -13.39
CA LEU A 359 12.57 -6.65 -12.54
C LEU A 359 11.31 -6.98 -13.33
N ARG A 360 10.53 -7.96 -12.84
CA ARG A 360 9.26 -8.32 -13.49
C ARG A 360 8.21 -7.20 -13.34
N ARG A 361 8.23 -6.50 -12.21
CA ARG A 361 7.25 -5.48 -11.81
C ARG A 361 7.93 -4.49 -10.86
N VAL A 362 7.65 -3.20 -11.03
CA VAL A 362 8.12 -2.13 -10.12
C VAL A 362 6.96 -1.17 -9.87
N ALA A 363 6.30 -1.34 -8.72
CA ALA A 363 5.13 -0.54 -8.36
C ALA A 363 5.50 0.79 -7.66
N CYS A 364 6.71 0.92 -7.14
CA CYS A 364 7.18 2.13 -6.49
C CYS A 364 8.70 2.19 -6.57
N LEU A 365 9.24 3.36 -6.86
CA LEU A 365 10.68 3.64 -6.90
C LEU A 365 10.97 4.88 -6.06
N GLY A 366 11.68 4.70 -4.95
CA GLY A 366 12.24 5.78 -4.15
C GLY A 366 13.68 6.09 -4.58
N ILE A 367 14.01 7.37 -4.69
CA ILE A 367 15.33 7.87 -5.02
C ILE A 367 15.80 8.73 -3.85
N ARG A 368 16.97 8.40 -3.32
CA ARG A 368 17.56 9.11 -2.20
C ARG A 368 18.32 10.35 -2.65
N HIS A 369 18.47 11.31 -1.74
CA HIS A 369 19.22 12.54 -1.99
C HIS A 369 20.69 12.29 -2.36
N SER A 370 21.31 11.20 -1.87
CA SER A 370 22.71 10.89 -2.19
C SER A 370 22.94 10.30 -3.59
N HIS A 371 21.90 10.21 -4.43
CA HIS A 371 22.05 9.70 -5.78
C HIS A 371 22.87 10.68 -6.65
N PRO A 372 23.91 10.25 -7.39
CA PRO A 372 24.82 11.15 -8.10
C PRO A 372 24.13 12.04 -9.14
N SER A 373 23.17 11.48 -9.88
CA SER A 373 22.44 12.20 -10.94
C SER A 373 21.08 12.76 -10.49
N ILE A 374 20.85 12.96 -9.18
CA ILE A 374 19.58 13.49 -8.64
C ILE A 374 19.24 14.89 -9.16
N SER A 375 20.26 15.67 -9.48
CA SER A 375 20.15 17.04 -9.99
C SER A 375 19.34 17.15 -11.28
N ILE A 376 19.29 16.09 -12.09
CA ILE A 376 18.48 16.02 -13.32
C ILE A 376 16.99 16.11 -12.96
N LEU A 377 16.55 15.34 -11.98
CA LEU A 377 15.16 15.36 -11.50
C LEU A 377 14.83 16.67 -10.77
N GLN A 378 15.78 17.23 -10.01
CA GLN A 378 15.58 18.53 -9.36
C GLN A 378 15.38 19.68 -10.36
N LYS A 379 16.14 19.68 -11.46
CA LYS A 379 16.01 20.66 -12.55
C LYS A 379 14.70 20.46 -13.32
N LEU A 380 14.33 19.21 -13.59
CA LEU A 380 13.12 18.88 -14.34
C LEU A 380 11.83 19.15 -13.56
N LEU A 381 11.85 18.81 -12.26
CA LEU A 381 10.71 18.90 -11.35
C LEU A 381 11.05 19.84 -10.19
N PRO A 382 11.21 21.15 -10.46
CA PRO A 382 11.46 22.13 -9.41
C PRO A 382 10.27 22.20 -8.46
N LYS A 383 10.51 22.70 -7.24
CA LYS A 383 9.48 22.86 -6.20
C LYS A 383 8.28 23.69 -6.65
N SER A 384 8.44 24.54 -7.67
CA SER A 384 7.36 25.34 -8.28
C SER A 384 6.42 24.53 -9.17
N VAL A 385 6.91 23.47 -9.82
CA VAL A 385 6.13 22.60 -10.71
C VAL A 385 5.56 21.43 -9.93
N LEU A 386 6.40 20.78 -9.12
CA LEU A 386 6.00 19.66 -8.28
C LEU A 386 6.07 20.06 -6.82
N HIS A 387 4.93 20.52 -6.31
CA HIS A 387 4.80 20.83 -4.89
C HIS A 387 4.88 19.53 -4.07
N PRO A 388 5.72 19.50 -3.02
CA PRO A 388 5.76 18.38 -2.09
C PRO A 388 4.39 18.20 -1.43
N PRO A 389 3.89 16.96 -1.31
CA PRO A 389 2.61 16.73 -0.63
C PRO A 389 2.65 17.27 0.79
N ARG A 390 1.59 17.96 1.21
CA ARG A 390 1.44 18.51 2.56
C ARG A 390 0.03 18.23 3.06
N HIS A 391 -0.09 18.09 4.37
CA HIS A 391 -1.40 18.08 5.01
C HIS A 391 -2.04 19.46 4.83
N SER A 392 -3.35 19.51 4.68
CA SER A 392 -4.11 20.77 4.61
C SER A 392 -3.98 21.59 5.90
N ILE A 393 -3.67 20.94 7.01
CA ILE A 393 -3.46 21.56 8.32
C ILE A 393 -2.05 21.18 8.78
N THR A 394 -1.15 22.17 8.83
CA THR A 394 0.18 22.02 9.42
C THR A 394 0.35 23.06 10.52
N LEU A 395 0.50 22.60 11.76
CA LEU A 395 0.81 23.49 12.88
C LEU A 395 2.31 23.83 12.83
N PRO A 396 2.68 25.11 12.87
CA PRO A 396 4.07 25.54 12.73
C PRO A 396 4.95 25.11 13.90
N ILE A 397 4.36 24.90 15.08
CA ILE A 397 5.05 24.49 16.30
C ILE A 397 4.24 23.32 16.89
N PRO A 398 4.87 22.27 17.45
CA PRO A 398 4.19 21.30 18.30
C PRO A 398 3.69 22.02 19.56
N THR A 399 2.54 22.67 19.47
CA THR A 399 1.94 23.36 20.61
C THR A 399 1.19 22.33 21.46
N SER A 400 1.68 22.07 22.67
CA SER A 400 0.93 21.38 23.73
C SER A 400 -0.35 22.12 24.12
N SER A 401 -0.52 23.37 23.68
CA SER A 401 -1.66 24.25 23.98
C SER A 401 -2.81 24.20 22.96
N LEU A 402 -2.84 23.22 22.05
CA LEU A 402 -3.94 23.12 21.10
C LEU A 402 -5.21 22.62 21.80
N SER A 403 -6.07 23.55 22.21
CA SER A 403 -7.40 23.24 22.70
C SER A 403 -8.30 22.84 21.52
N ILE A 404 -8.50 21.54 21.34
CA ILE A 404 -9.52 21.04 20.42
C ILE A 404 -10.88 21.35 21.06
N HIS A 405 -11.59 22.32 20.50
CA HIS A 405 -12.95 22.60 20.89
C HIS A 405 -13.87 21.55 20.27
N ASP A 406 -14.01 20.41 20.95
CA ASP A 406 -15.08 19.48 20.63
C ASP A 406 -16.40 20.17 20.95
N GLY A 407 -17.31 20.26 19.97
CA GLY A 407 -18.59 20.98 20.08
C GLY A 407 -19.54 20.51 21.20
N ASN A 408 -19.09 19.61 22.07
CA ASN A 408 -19.79 19.15 23.27
C ASN A 408 -19.46 19.96 24.54
N ILE A 409 -18.54 20.92 24.47
CA ILE A 409 -18.21 21.74 25.64
C ILE A 409 -19.27 22.84 25.78
N THR A 410 -20.33 22.52 26.54
CA THR A 410 -21.33 23.47 27.07
C THR A 410 -20.71 24.34 28.17
N HIS A 411 -19.57 24.98 27.91
CA HIS A 411 -19.24 26.16 28.69
C HIS A 411 -20.13 27.30 28.17
N PRO A 412 -20.83 28.04 29.05
CA PRO A 412 -21.58 29.21 28.65
C PRO A 412 -20.55 30.24 28.15
N VAL A 413 -20.28 30.20 26.86
CA VAL A 413 -19.50 31.22 26.17
C VAL A 413 -20.33 32.49 26.30
N LYS A 414 -19.93 33.38 27.21
CA LYS A 414 -20.41 34.76 27.22
C LYS A 414 -20.25 35.27 25.79
N GLU A 415 -21.37 35.47 25.11
CA GLU A 415 -21.48 35.91 23.72
C GLU A 415 -20.80 37.28 23.56
N THR A 416 -19.49 37.27 23.41
CA THR A 416 -18.74 38.40 22.93
C THR A 416 -18.87 38.34 21.41
N LYS A 417 -19.77 39.17 20.87
CA LYS A 417 -20.09 39.34 19.44
C LYS A 417 -18.93 39.95 18.64
N THR A 418 -17.70 39.58 18.93
CA THR A 418 -16.56 39.91 18.10
C THR A 418 -16.28 38.69 17.24
N ALA A 419 -16.58 38.81 15.95
CA ALA A 419 -16.22 37.80 14.95
C ALA A 419 -14.74 37.50 15.13
N LYS A 420 -14.41 36.32 15.68
CA LYS A 420 -13.04 35.90 15.91
C LYS A 420 -12.37 35.84 14.55
N THR A 421 -11.54 36.83 14.26
CA THR A 421 -10.57 36.76 13.18
C THR A 421 -9.84 35.43 13.29
N PRO A 422 -9.68 34.68 12.20
CA PRO A 422 -8.97 33.41 12.22
C PRO A 422 -7.62 33.63 12.91
N MET A 423 -7.25 32.71 13.81
CA MET A 423 -5.97 32.79 14.51
C MET A 423 -4.86 32.91 13.47
N ALA A 424 -4.06 33.97 13.57
CA ALA A 424 -2.97 34.22 12.63
C ALA A 424 -2.05 32.99 12.58
N GLY A 425 -1.84 32.44 11.38
CA GLY A 425 -0.99 31.27 11.16
C GLY A 425 -1.67 29.90 11.28
N VAL A 426 -2.98 29.83 11.58
CA VAL A 426 -3.74 28.57 11.51
C VAL A 426 -4.49 28.50 10.19
N HIS A 427 -4.09 27.55 9.34
CA HIS A 427 -4.79 27.24 8.10
C HIS A 427 -5.92 26.25 8.38
N TYR A 428 -7.17 26.70 8.23
CA TYR A 428 -8.35 25.85 8.30
C TYR A 428 -8.57 25.17 6.93
N ALA A 429 -8.93 23.89 6.95
CA ALA A 429 -9.28 23.15 5.73
C ALA A 429 -10.80 23.18 5.52
N ASP A 430 -11.22 23.43 4.29
CA ASP A 430 -12.64 23.42 3.94
C ASP A 430 -13.25 22.02 4.12
N LEU A 431 -14.46 21.98 4.71
CA LEU A 431 -15.24 20.76 4.82
C LEU A 431 -15.83 20.38 3.47
N HIS A 432 -15.48 19.20 2.97
CA HIS A 432 -15.96 18.70 1.69
C HIS A 432 -17.05 17.65 1.90
N ILE A 433 -18.31 18.00 1.60
CA ILE A 433 -19.44 17.06 1.64
C ILE A 433 -19.71 16.58 0.21
N LYS A 434 -19.53 15.28 -0.06
CA LYS A 434 -19.78 14.66 -1.36
C LYS A 434 -21.17 14.03 -1.39
N GLY A 435 -21.89 14.18 -2.50
CA GLY A 435 -23.15 13.47 -2.74
C GLY A 435 -22.92 12.11 -3.41
N ILE A 436 -23.13 11.00 -2.70
CA ILE A 436 -23.09 9.65 -3.27
C ILE A 436 -24.48 9.27 -3.77
N ARG A 437 -24.60 9.00 -5.08
CA ARG A 437 -25.84 8.49 -5.67
C ARG A 437 -26.03 7.02 -5.29
N THR A 438 -27.18 6.72 -4.68
CA THR A 438 -27.59 5.37 -4.30
C THR A 438 -28.96 5.09 -4.91
N LYS A 439 -29.20 3.86 -5.36
CA LYS A 439 -30.52 3.44 -5.84
C LYS A 439 -31.33 2.94 -4.66
N MET A 440 -32.41 3.65 -4.32
CA MET A 440 -33.38 3.21 -3.31
C MET A 440 -34.60 2.64 -4.02
N PRO A 441 -35.05 1.41 -3.71
CA PRO A 441 -36.30 0.90 -4.28
C PRO A 441 -37.46 1.82 -3.89
N VAL A 442 -38.33 2.13 -4.85
CA VAL A 442 -39.49 3.01 -4.62
C VAL A 442 -40.44 2.39 -3.59
N ASP A 443 -40.60 1.07 -3.64
CA ASP A 443 -41.41 0.31 -2.69
C ASP A 443 -40.66 -0.95 -2.19
N ASN A 444 -40.15 -0.87 -0.96
CA ASN A 444 -39.50 -1.99 -0.27
C ASN A 444 -40.46 -3.16 -0.04
N THR A 445 -41.76 -2.89 0.15
CA THR A 445 -42.77 -3.90 0.45
C THR A 445 -43.12 -4.69 -0.81
N ALA A 446 -43.36 -4.03 -1.95
CA ALA A 446 -43.58 -4.68 -3.23
C ALA A 446 -42.37 -5.52 -3.67
N ARG A 447 -41.15 -5.00 -3.49
CA ARG A 447 -39.92 -5.76 -3.79
C ARG A 447 -39.77 -6.99 -2.90
N LYS A 448 -40.10 -6.88 -1.60
CA LYS A 448 -40.11 -8.02 -0.68
C LYS A 448 -41.18 -9.04 -1.05
N ALA A 449 -42.39 -8.59 -1.42
CA ALA A 449 -43.49 -9.44 -1.86
C ALA A 449 -43.10 -10.23 -3.12
N LYS A 450 -42.55 -9.55 -4.13
CA LYS A 450 -42.05 -10.18 -5.37
C LYS A 450 -40.93 -11.18 -5.09
N ARG A 451 -39.99 -10.85 -4.19
CA ARG A 451 -38.94 -11.79 -3.76
C ARG A 451 -39.54 -13.02 -3.06
N MET A 452 -40.57 -12.86 -2.24
CA MET A 452 -41.26 -13.97 -1.57
C MET A 452 -42.04 -14.84 -2.56
N GLU A 453 -42.67 -14.24 -3.57
CA GLU A 453 -43.34 -14.95 -4.65
C GLU A 453 -42.35 -15.75 -5.50
N GLU A 454 -41.21 -15.15 -5.86
CA GLU A 454 -40.14 -15.84 -6.58
C GLU A 454 -39.60 -17.04 -5.78
N VAL A 455 -39.42 -16.88 -4.47
CA VAL A 455 -39.00 -17.98 -3.58
C VAL A 455 -40.07 -19.09 -3.51
N ARG A 456 -41.36 -18.74 -3.42
CA ARG A 456 -42.46 -19.72 -3.45
C ARG A 456 -42.50 -20.47 -4.77
N ARG A 457 -42.36 -19.75 -5.90
CA ARG A 457 -42.30 -20.34 -7.24
C ARG A 457 -41.13 -21.32 -7.38
N LYS A 458 -39.91 -20.92 -6.98
CA LYS A 458 -38.73 -21.81 -6.98
C LYS A 458 -38.92 -23.06 -6.12
N ARG A 459 -39.62 -22.96 -4.99
CA ARG A 459 -39.94 -24.13 -4.14
C ARG A 459 -40.93 -25.08 -4.80
N VAL A 460 -41.93 -24.55 -5.52
CA VAL A 460 -42.89 -25.38 -6.28
C VAL A 460 -42.20 -26.07 -7.44
N GLU A 461 -41.41 -25.35 -8.23
CA GLU A 461 -40.62 -25.91 -9.34
C GLU A 461 -39.65 -27.00 -8.85
N ALA A 462 -38.95 -26.78 -7.73
CA ALA A 462 -38.08 -27.79 -7.13
C ALA A 462 -38.84 -29.03 -6.65
N LYS A 463 -40.06 -28.88 -6.12
CA LYS A 463 -40.92 -30.01 -5.73
C LYS A 463 -41.42 -30.79 -6.94
N LEU A 464 -41.80 -30.12 -8.03
CA LEU A 464 -42.21 -30.76 -9.28
C LEU A 464 -41.05 -31.54 -9.90
N LYS A 465 -39.87 -30.92 -10.02
CA LYS A 465 -38.66 -31.58 -10.51
C LYS A 465 -38.26 -32.80 -9.66
N LYS A 466 -38.42 -32.72 -8.33
CA LYS A 466 -38.19 -33.87 -7.44
C LYS A 466 -39.21 -34.99 -7.69
N ARG A 467 -40.48 -34.67 -7.97
CA ARG A 467 -41.52 -35.66 -8.32
C ARG A 467 -41.23 -36.33 -9.66
N GLU A 468 -40.82 -35.57 -10.68
CA GLU A 468 -40.42 -36.11 -11.99
C GLU A 468 -39.23 -37.06 -11.86
N MET A 469 -38.15 -36.67 -11.16
CA MET A 469 -37.01 -37.56 -10.93
C MET A 469 -37.39 -38.83 -10.17
N ASN A 470 -38.29 -38.73 -9.18
CA ASN A 470 -38.77 -39.91 -8.46
C ASN A 470 -39.66 -40.81 -9.36
N GLY A 471 -40.44 -40.23 -10.27
CA GLY A 471 -41.23 -40.98 -11.26
C GLY A 471 -40.35 -41.73 -12.26
N GLN A 472 -39.28 -41.09 -12.74
CA GLN A 472 -38.28 -41.70 -13.62
C GLN A 472 -37.54 -42.86 -12.93
N ARG A 473 -37.20 -42.72 -11.64
CA ARG A 473 -36.59 -43.82 -10.87
C ARG A 473 -37.52 -45.03 -10.74
N LYS A 474 -38.79 -44.80 -10.42
CA LYS A 474 -39.78 -45.89 -10.27
C LYS A 474 -40.10 -46.61 -11.59
N THR A 475 -40.07 -45.90 -12.70
CA THR A 475 -40.28 -46.50 -14.04
C THR A 475 -39.05 -47.30 -14.46
N GLY A 476 -37.84 -46.79 -14.25
CA GLY A 476 -36.60 -47.54 -14.46
C GLY A 476 -36.48 -48.80 -13.61
N GLU A 477 -36.90 -48.76 -12.33
CA GLU A 477 -36.93 -49.97 -11.47
C GLU A 477 -37.95 -51.02 -11.92
N LYS A 478 -39.05 -50.62 -12.58
CA LYS A 478 -40.03 -51.56 -13.14
C LYS A 478 -39.54 -52.18 -14.45
N GLU A 479 -38.80 -51.45 -15.27
CA GLU A 479 -38.17 -51.99 -16.48
C GLU A 479 -37.04 -52.96 -16.14
N GLN A 480 -36.26 -52.71 -15.08
CA GLN A 480 -35.20 -53.65 -14.65
C GLN A 480 -35.72 -54.94 -14.00
N LYS A 481 -37.00 -54.99 -13.60
CA LYS A 481 -37.63 -56.18 -13.01
C LYS A 481 -38.45 -57.01 -14.01
N LYS A 482 -38.62 -56.52 -15.23
CA LYS A 482 -39.12 -57.30 -16.36
C LYS A 482 -37.94 -57.86 -17.13
#